data_AF-A0A2U1RZJ3-F1
#
_entry.id   AF-A0A2U1RZJ3-F1
#
_cell.length_a   1.000
_cell.length_b   1.000
_cell.length_c   1.000
_cell.angle_alpha   90.00
_cell.angle_beta   90.00
_cell.angle_gamma   90.00
#
_symmetry.space_group_name_H-M   'P 1'
#
loop_
_entity.id
_entity.type
_entity.pdbx_description
1 polymer ?
#
loop_
_entity_poly.entity_id
_entity_poly.type
_entity_poly.pdbx_seq_one_letter_code
_entity_poly.pdbx_strand_id
1 'polypeptide(L)'
;MSPHETEIVERTRETMEEMYVNMGPQHPSTHGVLRLLLKLDGEVVTEIIPYIGYLHRCHEKIGENRIFTQIIPYTDRLDYLASMYNNWGFVLTVERHLGVAVPERAEYMRVILGELQRIASHLIWLGT
;
A
#
# COMPACT_ATOMS: atom_id res chain seq x y z
N MET A 1 20.42 28.29 24.36
CA MET A 1 19.07 28.19 24.94
C MET A 1 19.16 28.74 26.36
N SER A 2 18.32 29.71 26.73
CA SER A 2 18.42 30.32 28.06
C SER A 2 17.96 29.31 29.12
N PRO A 3 18.49 29.34 30.36
CA PRO A 3 18.09 28.41 31.42
C PRO A 3 16.57 28.39 31.68
N HIS A 4 15.91 29.52 31.39
CA HIS A 4 14.48 29.70 31.58
C HIS A 4 13.63 28.99 30.50
N GLU A 5 14.17 28.81 29.29
CA GLU A 5 13.49 28.11 28.19
C GLU A 5 13.55 26.59 28.38
N THR A 6 14.64 26.08 28.94
CA THR A 6 14.81 24.66 29.26
C THR A 6 13.87 24.22 30.38
N GLU A 7 13.71 25.05 31.43
CA GLU A 7 12.78 24.79 32.53
C GLU A 7 11.31 24.80 32.09
N ILE A 8 10.93 25.66 31.13
CA ILE A 8 9.58 25.68 30.55
C ILE A 8 9.32 24.40 29.73
N VAL A 9 10.28 23.98 28.90
CA VAL A 9 10.15 22.73 28.11
C VAL A 9 10.06 21.50 29.01
N GLU A 10 10.84 21.45 30.10
CA GLU A 10 10.77 20.35 31.09
C GLU A 10 9.44 20.35 31.86
N ARG A 11 8.94 21.53 32.28
CA ARG A 11 7.66 21.65 32.99
C ARG A 11 6.44 21.40 32.10
N THR A 12 6.54 21.67 30.78
CA THR A 12 5.51 21.30 29.80
C THR A 12 5.46 19.78 29.57
N ARG A 13 6.60 19.07 29.59
CA ARG A 13 6.62 17.59 29.54
C ARG A 13 5.98 16.94 30.76
N GLU A 14 6.05 17.57 31.93
CA GLU A 14 5.37 17.06 33.15
C GLU A 14 3.84 17.22 33.10
N THR A 15 3.29 18.03 32.17
CA THR A 15 1.84 18.34 32.11
C THR A 15 1.12 17.72 30.90
N MET A 16 1.85 17.14 29.94
CA MET A 16 1.23 16.46 28.80
C MET A 16 0.93 15.00 29.14
N GLU A 17 -0.35 14.69 29.36
CA GLU A 17 -0.82 13.31 29.47
C GLU A 17 -0.61 12.59 28.14
N GLU A 18 0.16 11.50 28.14
CA GLU A 18 0.29 10.62 26.97
C GLU A 18 -1.10 10.13 26.55
N MET A 19 -1.51 10.46 25.33
CA MET A 19 -2.83 10.12 24.81
C MET A 19 -2.76 8.99 23.79
N TYR A 20 -3.65 8.01 23.94
CA TYR A 20 -3.87 7.00 22.91
C TYR A 20 -5.10 7.36 22.06
N VAL A 21 -4.89 7.56 20.76
CA VAL A 21 -5.96 7.84 19.80
C VAL A 21 -6.10 6.66 18.84
N ASN A 22 -7.30 6.09 18.75
CA ASN A 22 -7.63 5.03 17.82
C ASN A 22 -8.22 5.62 16.54
N MET A 23 -7.41 5.70 15.50
CA MET A 23 -7.81 6.09 14.16
C MET A 23 -8.43 4.87 13.47
N GLY A 24 -9.76 4.90 13.30
CA GLY A 24 -10.56 3.77 12.85
C GLY A 24 -10.30 3.37 11.39
N PRO A 25 -10.68 2.13 10.99
CA PRO A 25 -10.33 1.57 9.69
C PRO A 25 -10.91 2.32 8.47
N GLN A 26 -12.02 3.06 8.63
CA GLN A 26 -12.61 3.90 7.57
C GLN A 26 -12.47 5.41 7.83
N HIS A 27 -11.97 5.81 9.00
CA HIS A 27 -12.00 7.19 9.48
C HIS A 27 -10.69 7.56 10.17
N PRO A 28 -10.10 8.71 9.83
CA PRO A 28 -10.32 9.56 8.66
C PRO A 28 -9.91 8.84 7.38
N SER A 29 -10.61 9.12 6.28
CA SER A 29 -10.49 8.45 4.99
C SER A 29 -9.06 8.46 4.44
N THR A 30 -8.33 7.36 4.61
CA THR A 30 -6.91 7.21 4.22
C THR A 30 -6.79 6.32 2.98
N HIS A 31 -7.45 6.70 1.89
CA HIS A 31 -7.31 6.11 0.53
C HIS A 31 -7.34 4.56 0.45
N GLY A 32 -7.92 3.92 1.46
CA GLY A 32 -7.81 2.51 1.75
C GLY A 32 -8.42 2.20 3.12
N VAL A 33 -8.27 0.96 3.57
CA VAL A 33 -8.76 0.51 4.89
C VAL A 33 -7.57 0.27 5.80
N LEU A 34 -7.35 1.18 6.76
CA LEU A 34 -6.22 1.14 7.67
C LEU A 34 -6.64 1.65 9.05
N ARG A 35 -6.34 0.88 10.09
CA ARG A 35 -6.51 1.31 11.48
C ARG A 35 -5.13 1.63 12.07
N LEU A 36 -5.01 2.78 12.72
CA LEU A 36 -3.79 3.20 13.40
C LEU A 36 -4.09 3.48 14.88
N LEU A 37 -3.33 2.86 15.78
CA LEU A 37 -3.30 3.26 17.19
C LEU A 37 -2.13 4.23 17.37
N LEU A 38 -2.47 5.49 17.63
CA LEU A 38 -1.50 6.58 17.76
C LEU A 38 -1.24 6.83 19.24
N LYS A 39 0.03 6.94 19.61
CA LYS A 39 0.48 7.48 20.89
C LYS A 39 0.92 8.92 20.67
N LEU A 40 0.31 9.86 21.38
CA LEU A 40 0.50 11.29 21.21
C LEU A 40 1.06 11.92 22.50
N ASP A 41 2.01 12.83 22.32
CA ASP A 41 2.43 13.84 23.29
C ASP A 41 1.95 15.20 22.77
N GLY A 42 0.76 15.62 23.20
CA GLY A 42 0.05 16.76 22.61
C GLY A 42 -0.25 16.56 21.12
N GLU A 43 0.32 17.40 20.26
CA GLU A 43 0.18 17.34 18.79
C GLU A 43 1.24 16.46 18.12
N VAL A 44 2.22 15.96 18.88
CA VAL A 44 3.34 15.17 18.37
C VAL A 44 3.01 13.69 18.46
N VAL A 45 3.13 12.98 17.34
CA VAL A 45 3.02 11.52 17.31
C VAL A 45 4.34 10.91 17.79
N THR A 46 4.31 10.20 18.91
CA THR A 46 5.50 9.53 19.47
C THR A 46 5.62 8.08 19.01
N GLU A 47 4.49 7.40 18.79
CA GLU A 47 4.45 6.00 18.33
C GLU A 47 3.19 5.74 17.51
N ILE A 48 3.28 4.82 16.55
CA ILE A 48 2.15 4.35 15.73
C ILE A 48 2.19 2.82 15.68
N ILE A 49 1.06 2.19 16.02
CA ILE A 49 0.85 0.76 15.83
C ILE A 49 -0.16 0.56 14.69
N PRO A 50 0.28 0.09 13.50
CA PRO A 50 -0.62 -0.17 12.38
C PRO A 50 -1.31 -1.52 12.52
N TYR A 51 -2.64 -1.52 12.35
CA TYR A 51 -3.44 -2.73 12.23
C TYR A 51 -3.86 -2.91 10.77
N ILE A 52 -3.24 -3.89 10.11
CA ILE A 52 -3.48 -4.25 8.71
C ILE A 52 -4.28 -5.55 8.59
N GLY A 53 -4.69 -5.91 7.37
CA GLY A 53 -5.36 -7.19 7.08
C GLY A 53 -6.88 -7.11 6.90
N TYR A 54 -7.50 -5.94 7.05
CA TYR A 54 -8.93 -5.74 6.76
C TYR A 54 -9.31 -6.04 5.30
N LEU A 55 -8.35 -5.99 4.38
CA LEU A 55 -8.50 -6.36 2.96
C LEU A 55 -7.78 -7.66 2.60
N HIS A 56 -7.41 -8.48 3.58
CA HIS A 56 -6.84 -9.80 3.30
C HIS A 56 -7.89 -10.70 2.63
N ARG A 57 -7.57 -11.20 1.43
CA ARG A 57 -8.48 -12.01 0.60
C ARG A 57 -7.91 -13.39 0.24
N CYS A 58 -6.86 -13.83 0.94
CA CYS A 58 -6.25 -15.16 0.75
C CYS A 58 -5.81 -15.45 -0.70
N HIS A 59 -5.30 -14.45 -1.44
CA HIS A 59 -4.94 -14.61 -2.86
C HIS A 59 -3.93 -15.74 -3.09
N GLU A 60 -2.93 -15.86 -2.22
CA GLU A 60 -1.93 -16.94 -2.28
C GLU A 60 -2.60 -18.32 -2.16
N LYS A 61 -3.51 -18.48 -1.20
CA LYS A 61 -4.22 -19.74 -0.99
C LYS A 61 -5.18 -20.09 -2.13
N ILE A 62 -5.80 -19.08 -2.73
CA ILE A 62 -6.62 -19.26 -3.94
C ILE A 62 -5.73 -19.70 -5.09
N GLY A 63 -4.56 -19.09 -5.24
CA GLY A 63 -3.57 -19.42 -6.28
C GLY A 63 -3.14 -20.88 -6.27
N GLU A 64 -2.96 -21.48 -5.08
CA GLU A 64 -2.64 -22.92 -4.95
C GLU A 64 -3.68 -23.85 -5.61
N ASN A 65 -4.94 -23.41 -5.70
CA ASN A 65 -6.08 -24.23 -6.16
C ASN A 65 -6.59 -23.80 -7.55
N ARG A 66 -5.79 -23.06 -8.32
CA ARG A 66 -6.17 -22.53 -9.64
C ARG A 66 -5.07 -22.80 -10.65
N ILE A 67 -5.48 -22.99 -11.90
CA ILE A 67 -4.51 -23.07 -13.00
C ILE A 67 -3.98 -21.66 -13.31
N PHE A 68 -2.77 -21.58 -13.89
CA PHE A 68 -2.08 -20.29 -14.11
C PHE A 68 -2.95 -19.24 -14.82
N THR A 69 -3.72 -19.63 -15.84
CA THR A 69 -4.59 -18.70 -16.58
C THR A 69 -5.77 -18.18 -15.75
N GLN A 70 -6.25 -18.94 -14.77
CA GLN A 70 -7.32 -18.52 -13.85
C GLN A 70 -6.84 -17.53 -12.78
N ILE A 71 -5.53 -17.41 -12.58
CA ILE A 71 -4.94 -16.49 -11.59
C ILE A 71 -4.85 -15.06 -12.12
N ILE A 72 -4.82 -14.86 -13.44
CA ILE A 72 -4.66 -13.53 -14.06
C ILE A 72 -5.69 -12.50 -13.52
N PRO A 73 -7.00 -12.80 -13.40
CA PRO A 73 -7.95 -11.83 -12.83
C PRO A 73 -7.73 -11.56 -11.33
N TYR A 74 -7.03 -12.44 -10.60
CA TYR A 74 -6.70 -12.23 -9.20
C TYR A 74 -5.47 -11.34 -9.05
N THR A 75 -4.48 -11.45 -9.93
CA THR A 75 -3.31 -10.57 -9.94
C THR A 75 -3.70 -9.12 -10.26
N ASP A 76 -4.71 -8.91 -11.12
CA ASP A 76 -5.29 -7.58 -11.37
C ASP A 76 -5.77 -6.85 -10.10
N ARG A 77 -6.17 -7.61 -9.08
CA ARG A 77 -6.81 -7.08 -7.87
C ARG A 77 -5.84 -6.86 -6.71
N LEU A 78 -4.56 -7.16 -6.88
CA LEU A 78 -3.52 -6.93 -5.87
C LEU A 78 -3.22 -5.44 -5.73
N ASP A 79 -2.97 -4.78 -6.85
CA ASP A 79 -2.97 -3.32 -7.00
C ASP A 79 -4.06 -2.96 -8.02
N TYR A 80 -5.12 -2.33 -7.56
CA TYR A 80 -6.26 -1.94 -8.39
C TYR A 80 -6.00 -0.67 -9.22
N LEU A 81 -4.90 0.04 -8.96
CA LEU A 81 -4.44 1.18 -9.77
C LEU A 81 -3.45 0.72 -10.85
N ALA A 82 -2.64 -0.30 -10.57
CA ALA A 82 -1.59 -0.82 -11.46
C ALA A 82 -1.74 -2.31 -11.86
N SER A 83 -2.97 -2.78 -12.03
CA SER A 83 -3.37 -4.14 -12.43
C SER A 83 -2.54 -4.79 -13.56
N MET A 84 -2.25 -4.07 -14.66
CA MET A 84 -1.48 -4.61 -15.78
C MET A 84 -0.04 -4.94 -15.40
N TYR A 85 0.58 -4.18 -14.49
CA TYR A 85 1.92 -4.51 -14.01
C TYR A 85 1.92 -5.75 -13.13
N ASN A 86 0.87 -5.97 -12.32
CA ASN A 86 0.74 -7.22 -11.56
C ASN A 86 0.58 -8.42 -12.49
N ASN A 87 -0.30 -8.32 -13.48
CA ASN A 87 -0.48 -9.36 -14.48
C ASN A 87 0.81 -9.62 -15.25
N TRP A 88 1.50 -8.56 -15.65
CA TRP A 88 2.76 -8.67 -16.38
C TRP A 88 3.83 -9.36 -15.54
N GLY A 89 3.99 -9.01 -14.26
CA GLY A 89 4.92 -9.69 -13.36
C GLY A 89 4.63 -11.19 -13.21
N PHE A 90 3.36 -11.55 -13.05
CA PHE A 90 2.94 -12.95 -12.97
C PHE A 90 3.16 -13.71 -14.28
N VAL A 91 2.67 -13.18 -15.41
CA VAL A 91 2.76 -13.82 -16.72
C VAL A 91 4.22 -13.95 -17.17
N LEU A 92 5.05 -12.93 -16.96
CA LEU A 92 6.48 -12.97 -17.27
C LEU A 92 7.19 -14.09 -16.50
N THR A 93 6.80 -14.30 -15.23
CA THR A 93 7.35 -15.39 -14.41
C THR A 93 6.97 -16.75 -14.97
N VAL A 94 5.71 -16.94 -15.37
CA VAL A 94 5.23 -18.17 -16.01
C VAL A 94 5.90 -18.42 -17.36
N GLU A 95 6.03 -17.39 -18.20
CA GLU A 95 6.68 -17.48 -19.51
C GLU A 95 8.15 -17.87 -19.40
N ARG A 96 8.88 -17.24 -18.46
CA ARG A 96 10.28 -17.59 -18.17
C ARG A 96 10.42 -19.02 -17.65
N HIS A 97 9.49 -19.46 -16.80
CA HIS A 97 9.50 -20.82 -16.27
C HIS A 97 9.25 -21.88 -17.35
N LEU A 98 8.37 -21.57 -18.32
CA LEU A 98 8.02 -22.48 -19.42
C LEU A 98 8.93 -22.33 -20.66
N GLY A 99 9.82 -21.34 -20.70
CA GLY A 99 10.68 -21.06 -21.85
C GLY A 99 9.91 -20.58 -23.09
N VAL A 100 8.78 -19.90 -22.91
CA VAL A 100 7.93 -19.44 -24.01
C VAL A 100 8.45 -18.12 -24.58
N ALA A 101 8.66 -18.08 -25.90
CA ALA A 101 8.97 -16.85 -26.61
C ALA A 101 7.70 -16.04 -26.88
N VAL A 102 7.73 -14.76 -26.50
CA VAL A 102 6.63 -13.83 -26.72
C VAL A 102 6.85 -13.10 -28.06
N PRO A 103 5.83 -12.96 -28.93
CA PRO A 103 5.98 -12.19 -30.15
C PRO A 103 6.36 -10.73 -29.86
N GLU A 104 7.26 -10.15 -30.67
CA GLU A 104 7.75 -8.78 -30.48
C GLU A 104 6.60 -7.76 -30.36
N ARG A 105 5.54 -7.91 -31.18
CA ARG A 105 4.33 -7.08 -31.10
C ARG A 105 3.67 -7.13 -29.71
N ALA A 106 3.65 -8.29 -29.07
CA ALA A 106 3.06 -8.45 -27.74
C ALA A 106 3.92 -7.79 -26.65
N GLU A 107 5.25 -7.76 -26.79
CA GLU A 107 6.12 -7.01 -25.88
C GLU A 107 5.87 -5.49 -25.97
N TYR A 108 5.80 -4.93 -27.18
CA TYR A 108 5.46 -3.52 -27.35
C TYR A 108 4.09 -3.18 -26.76
N MET A 109 3.08 -4.03 -26.97
CA MET A 109 1.75 -3.82 -26.39
C MET A 109 1.78 -3.83 -24.85
N ARG A 110 2.57 -4.72 -24.23
CA ARG A 110 2.75 -4.76 -22.77
C ARG A 110 3.35 -3.47 -22.23
N VAL A 111 4.39 -2.97 -22.89
CA VAL A 111 5.02 -1.70 -22.51
C VAL A 111 3.99 -0.59 -22.63
N ILE A 112 3.38 -0.38 -23.80
CA ILE A 112 2.42 0.71 -24.03
C ILE A 112 1.28 0.69 -22.99
N LEU A 113 0.67 -0.47 -22.74
CA LEU A 113 -0.41 -0.61 -21.76
C LEU A 113 0.08 -0.40 -20.32
N GLY A 114 1.25 -0.90 -19.98
CA GLY A 114 1.89 -0.67 -18.69
C GLY A 114 2.12 0.82 -18.44
N GLU A 115 2.74 1.52 -19.40
CA GLU A 115 3.02 2.95 -19.28
C GLU A 115 1.74 3.79 -19.12
N LEU A 116 0.70 3.49 -19.91
CA LEU A 116 -0.61 4.14 -19.78
C LEU A 116 -1.20 3.95 -18.38
N GLN A 117 -1.10 2.73 -17.83
CA GLN A 117 -1.60 2.45 -16.50
C GLN A 117 -0.73 3.09 -15.40
N ARG A 118 0.59 3.18 -15.59
CA ARG A 118 1.45 3.90 -14.64
C ARG A 118 1.00 5.35 -14.52
N ILE A 119 0.78 6.02 -15.66
CA ILE A 119 0.30 7.41 -15.70
C ILE A 119 -1.04 7.51 -14.96
N ALA A 120 -2.00 6.63 -15.26
CA ALA A 120 -3.30 6.63 -14.59
C ALA A 120 -3.19 6.43 -13.06
N SER A 121 -2.35 5.50 -12.61
CA SER A 121 -2.07 5.25 -11.19
C SER A 121 -1.49 6.49 -10.50
N HIS A 122 -0.51 7.15 -11.13
CA HIS A 122 0.11 8.36 -10.57
C HIS A 122 -0.83 9.56 -10.56
N LEU A 123 -1.73 9.67 -11.54
CA LEU A 123 -2.76 10.72 -11.56
C LEU A 123 -3.76 10.55 -10.41
N ILE A 124 -4.16 9.30 -10.10
CA ILE A 124 -5.01 9.03 -8.93
C ILE A 124 -4.25 9.33 -7.65
N TRP A 125 -3.01 8.84 -7.51
CA TRP A 125 -2.16 9.12 -6.36
C TRP A 125 -1.97 10.63 -6.12
N LEU A 126 -1.80 11.43 -7.17
CA LEU A 126 -1.67 12.88 -7.04
C LEU A 126 -2.97 13.56 -6.60
N GLY A 127 -4.14 12.99 -6.98
CA GLY A 127 -5.45 13.53 -6.62
C GLY A 127 -5.95 13.12 -5.24
N THR A 128 -5.25 12.19 -4.57
CA THR A 128 -5.57 11.64 -3.26
C THR A 128 -4.60 12.14 -2.20
#